data_AF-A0A0K1E4X9-F1
#
_entry.id   AF-A0A0K1E4X9-F1
#
_cell.length_a   1.000
_cell.length_b   1.000
_cell.length_c   1.000
_cell.angle_alpha   90.00
_cell.angle_beta   90.00
_cell.angle_gamma   90.00
#
_symmetry.space_group_name_H-M   'P 1'
#
loop_
_entity.id
_entity.type
_entity.pdbx_description
1 polymer ?
#
loop_
_entity_poly.entity_id
_entity_poly.type
_entity_poly.pdbx_seq_one_letter_code
_entity_poly.pdbx_strand_id
1 'polypeptide(L)'
;MGSVSRNLVRRWRTAASAVKEVELRVAVLRRDVLDAPLVELAAALDEICGAAEQADAVAREILGAIMPTLSDPGIGERVESLREVAATAALLPLGRLLRRPRRGQDARERNTSDERLLATSATGRVLTLGERRALARRPSRAALDSLLRDPHPLVVRNLLGNPRLTEDDVIRMAARRPAYIEAICEIARHPRWSQRPRVRMTVVQNPGSPAEIAVPLVRLLIRPELMQVAAASDVPRQVRAAAAELLERRPPLRVRSRVSLPQ
;
A
#
# COMPACT_ATOMS: atom_id res chain seq x y z
N MET A 1 6.80 -21.30 -21.90
CA MET A 1 6.67 -20.27 -20.84
C MET A 1 5.25 -19.77 -20.64
N GLY A 2 4.48 -19.45 -21.70
CA GLY A 2 3.14 -18.87 -21.53
C GLY A 2 2.04 -19.77 -20.90
N SER A 3 2.22 -21.08 -20.75
CA SER A 3 1.23 -21.95 -20.09
C SER A 3 1.34 -21.94 -18.56
N VAL A 4 2.56 -21.83 -18.03
CA VAL A 4 2.82 -21.92 -16.59
C VAL A 4 2.44 -20.61 -15.88
N SER A 5 2.80 -19.45 -16.44
CA SER A 5 2.35 -18.15 -15.91
C SER A 5 0.83 -17.99 -15.93
N ARG A 6 0.16 -18.51 -16.98
CA ARG A 6 -1.31 -18.56 -17.07
C ARG A 6 -1.93 -19.35 -15.92
N ASN A 7 -1.27 -20.38 -15.41
CA ASN A 7 -1.75 -21.11 -14.23
C ASN A 7 -1.69 -20.26 -12.97
N LEU A 8 -0.62 -19.52 -12.73
CA LEU A 8 -0.48 -18.62 -11.58
C LEU A 8 -1.53 -17.50 -11.59
N VAL A 9 -1.71 -16.82 -12.74
CA VAL A 9 -2.73 -15.77 -12.89
C VAL A 9 -4.14 -16.33 -12.67
N ARG A 10 -4.46 -17.50 -13.23
CA ARG A 10 -5.75 -18.16 -13.01
C ARG A 10 -5.96 -18.47 -11.53
N ARG A 11 -4.95 -19.00 -10.83
CA ARG A 11 -5.01 -19.26 -9.38
C ARG A 11 -5.30 -17.98 -8.59
N TRP A 12 -4.63 -16.88 -8.90
CA TRP A 12 -4.88 -15.59 -8.24
C TRP A 12 -6.27 -15.04 -8.50
N ARG A 13 -6.78 -15.11 -9.75
CA ARG A 13 -8.15 -14.71 -10.08
C ARG A 13 -9.18 -15.56 -9.34
N THR A 14 -8.96 -16.87 -9.22
CA THR A 14 -9.81 -17.75 -8.41
C THR A 14 -9.72 -17.41 -6.92
N ALA A 15 -8.53 -17.15 -6.38
CA ALA A 15 -8.37 -16.77 -4.98
C ALA A 15 -9.04 -15.43 -4.66
N ALA A 16 -8.98 -14.47 -5.58
CA ALA A 16 -9.66 -13.17 -5.46
C ALA A 16 -11.18 -13.31 -5.31
N SER A 17 -11.81 -14.22 -6.05
CA SER A 17 -13.26 -14.44 -5.98
C SER A 17 -13.69 -15.39 -4.85
N ALA A 18 -12.92 -16.44 -4.59
CA ALA A 18 -13.30 -17.50 -3.64
C ALA A 18 -12.99 -17.14 -2.17
N VAL A 19 -11.88 -16.43 -1.91
CA VAL A 19 -11.41 -16.14 -0.55
C VAL A 19 -11.93 -14.77 -0.10
N LYS A 20 -13.09 -14.79 0.56
CA LYS A 20 -13.74 -13.56 1.05
C LYS A 20 -12.89 -12.85 2.11
N GLU A 21 -12.28 -13.60 3.01
CA GLU A 21 -11.43 -13.05 4.07
C GLU A 21 -10.15 -12.42 3.50
N VAL A 22 -10.02 -11.10 3.70
CA VAL A 22 -8.95 -10.29 3.11
C VAL A 22 -7.57 -10.76 3.56
N GLU A 23 -7.39 -11.04 4.84
CA GLU A 23 -6.08 -11.44 5.38
C GLU A 23 -5.67 -12.83 4.89
N LEU A 24 -6.62 -13.76 4.76
CA LEU A 24 -6.36 -15.08 4.20
C LEU A 24 -5.98 -14.99 2.71
N ARG A 25 -6.67 -14.15 1.95
CA ARG A 25 -6.35 -13.88 0.54
C ARG A 25 -4.96 -13.28 0.37
N VAL A 26 -4.59 -12.29 1.20
CA VAL A 26 -3.22 -11.74 1.23
C VAL A 26 -2.20 -12.83 1.56
N ALA A 27 -2.48 -13.70 2.52
CA ALA A 27 -1.57 -14.79 2.91
C ALA A 27 -1.35 -15.80 1.77
N VAL A 28 -2.41 -16.19 1.06
CA VAL A 28 -2.33 -17.11 -0.10
C VAL A 28 -1.47 -16.49 -1.22
N LEU A 29 -1.76 -15.25 -1.60
CA LEU A 29 -1.02 -14.56 -2.67
C LEU A 29 0.43 -14.26 -2.25
N ARG A 30 0.67 -13.94 -0.97
CA ARG A 30 2.03 -13.79 -0.42
C ARG A 30 2.83 -15.07 -0.60
N ARG A 31 2.27 -16.23 -0.25
CA ARG A 31 2.94 -17.51 -0.44
C ARG A 31 3.37 -17.71 -1.89
N ASP A 32 2.45 -17.51 -2.84
CA ASP A 32 2.78 -17.63 -4.26
C ASP A 32 3.90 -16.66 -4.69
N VAL A 33 3.90 -15.43 -4.20
CA VAL A 33 4.97 -14.44 -4.48
C VAL A 33 6.32 -14.90 -3.93
N LEU A 34 6.35 -15.55 -2.77
CA LEU A 34 7.58 -16.05 -2.15
C LEU A 34 8.10 -17.31 -2.83
N ASP A 35 7.21 -18.24 -3.18
CA ASP A 35 7.58 -19.60 -3.56
C ASP A 35 7.70 -19.80 -5.09
N ALA A 36 6.99 -19.00 -5.90
CA ALA A 36 6.95 -19.21 -7.35
C ALA A 36 8.34 -19.01 -8.02
N PRO A 37 8.65 -19.71 -9.13
CA PRO A 37 9.83 -19.40 -9.93
C PRO A 37 9.83 -17.93 -10.40
N LEU A 38 10.99 -17.26 -10.35
CA LEU A 38 11.11 -15.82 -10.63
C LEU A 38 10.53 -15.41 -12.00
N VAL A 39 10.81 -16.19 -13.04
CA VAL A 39 10.34 -15.91 -14.41
C VAL A 39 8.82 -16.08 -14.53
N GLU A 40 8.25 -17.10 -13.88
CA GLU A 40 6.80 -17.31 -13.83
C GLU A 40 6.10 -16.18 -13.07
N LEU A 41 6.66 -15.83 -11.90
CA LEU A 41 6.16 -14.75 -11.06
C LEU A 41 6.20 -13.41 -11.81
N ALA A 42 7.30 -13.09 -12.49
CA ALA A 42 7.44 -11.86 -13.26
C ALA A 42 6.38 -11.77 -14.37
N ALA A 43 6.18 -12.84 -15.14
CA ALA A 43 5.18 -12.87 -16.19
C ALA A 43 3.74 -12.71 -15.64
N ALA A 44 3.43 -13.38 -14.51
CA ALA A 44 2.12 -13.26 -13.89
C ALA A 44 1.87 -11.86 -13.31
N LEU A 45 2.86 -11.26 -12.65
CA LEU A 45 2.76 -9.89 -12.14
C LEU A 45 2.62 -8.88 -13.27
N ASP A 46 3.31 -9.08 -14.39
CA ASP A 46 3.20 -8.20 -15.55
C ASP A 46 1.78 -8.20 -16.13
N GLU A 47 1.18 -9.38 -16.29
CA GLU A 47 -0.20 -9.53 -16.77
C GLU A 47 -1.19 -8.84 -15.82
N ILE A 48 -1.06 -9.06 -14.51
CA ILE A 48 -1.91 -8.41 -13.50
C ILE A 48 -1.71 -6.89 -13.50
N CYS A 49 -0.46 -6.41 -13.61
CA CYS A 49 -0.16 -4.99 -13.70
C CYS A 49 -0.79 -4.36 -14.95
N GLY A 50 -0.67 -5.01 -16.11
CA GLY A 50 -1.27 -4.55 -17.36
C GLY A 50 -2.79 -4.47 -17.27
N ALA A 51 -3.43 -5.51 -16.74
CA ALA A 51 -4.88 -5.51 -16.53
C ALA A 51 -5.33 -4.42 -15.53
N ALA A 52 -4.59 -4.22 -14.44
CA ALA A 52 -4.87 -3.15 -13.48
C ALA A 52 -4.67 -1.73 -14.07
N GLU A 53 -3.68 -1.56 -14.95
CA GLU A 53 -3.51 -0.33 -15.75
C GLU A 53 -4.71 -0.10 -16.67
N GLN A 54 -5.36 -1.15 -17.16
CA GLN A 54 -6.61 -1.08 -17.94
C GLN A 54 -7.89 -1.03 -17.07
N ALA A 55 -7.75 -0.69 -15.79
CA ALA A 55 -8.83 -0.54 -14.82
C ALA A 55 -9.62 -1.83 -14.48
N ASP A 56 -9.09 -3.02 -14.78
CA ASP A 56 -9.66 -4.30 -14.31
C ASP A 56 -9.71 -4.29 -12.76
N ALA A 57 -10.91 -4.46 -12.22
CA ALA A 57 -11.14 -4.41 -10.77
C ALA A 57 -10.51 -5.59 -10.03
N VAL A 58 -10.61 -6.80 -10.60
CA VAL A 58 -10.05 -8.02 -10.01
C VAL A 58 -8.52 -7.96 -10.04
N ALA A 59 -7.93 -7.46 -11.12
CA ALA A 59 -6.48 -7.28 -11.21
C ALA A 59 -5.97 -6.26 -10.19
N ARG A 60 -6.69 -5.15 -9.97
CA ARG A 60 -6.34 -4.18 -8.90
C ARG A 60 -6.46 -4.78 -7.50
N GLU A 61 -7.44 -5.65 -7.28
CA GLU A 61 -7.62 -6.35 -6.01
C GLU A 61 -6.49 -7.34 -5.75
N ILE A 62 -6.11 -8.15 -6.75
CA ILE A 62 -4.95 -9.06 -6.69
C ILE A 62 -3.67 -8.27 -6.43
N LEU A 63 -3.45 -7.20 -7.20
CA LEU A 63 -2.28 -6.35 -7.04
C LEU A 63 -2.26 -5.74 -5.63
N GLY A 64 -3.41 -5.29 -5.14
CA GLY A 64 -3.57 -4.78 -3.77
C GLY A 64 -3.12 -5.79 -2.73
N ALA A 65 -3.51 -7.06 -2.87
CA ALA A 65 -3.12 -8.13 -1.95
C ALA A 65 -1.63 -8.50 -2.04
N ILE A 66 -1.00 -8.35 -3.21
CA ILE A 66 0.43 -8.62 -3.43
C ILE A 66 1.32 -7.47 -2.95
N MET A 67 0.86 -6.23 -3.06
CA MET A 67 1.66 -5.03 -2.79
C MET A 67 2.33 -4.97 -1.42
N PRO A 68 1.69 -5.36 -0.30
CA PRO A 68 2.34 -5.43 1.00
C PRO A 68 3.58 -6.31 1.01
N THR A 69 3.54 -7.41 0.27
CA THR A 69 4.67 -8.35 0.15
C THR A 69 5.78 -7.75 -0.70
N LEU A 70 5.47 -7.15 -1.86
CA LEU A 70 6.47 -6.46 -2.69
C LEU A 70 7.14 -5.27 -1.99
N SER A 71 6.47 -4.70 -0.98
CA SER A 71 6.98 -3.57 -0.18
C SER A 71 7.72 -4.01 1.08
N ASP A 72 7.81 -5.32 1.34
CA ASP A 72 8.50 -5.91 2.48
C ASP A 72 10.03 -5.85 2.27
N PRO A 73 10.78 -5.16 3.16
CA PRO A 73 12.24 -5.11 3.05
C PRO A 73 12.91 -6.49 3.07
N GLY A 74 12.27 -7.48 3.70
CA GLY A 74 12.81 -8.85 3.81
C GLY A 74 12.91 -9.60 2.49
N ILE A 75 12.24 -9.14 1.42
CA ILE A 75 12.32 -9.75 0.08
C ILE A 75 13.04 -8.87 -0.94
N GLY A 76 13.83 -7.89 -0.48
CA GLY A 76 14.47 -6.88 -1.33
C GLY A 76 15.32 -7.46 -2.47
N GLU A 77 16.08 -8.52 -2.21
CA GLU A 77 16.89 -9.22 -3.23
C GLU A 77 16.01 -9.86 -4.30
N ARG A 78 14.94 -10.56 -3.89
CA ARG A 78 13.99 -11.17 -4.81
C ARG A 78 13.30 -10.14 -5.68
N VAL A 79 12.95 -8.97 -5.12
CA VAL A 79 12.38 -7.85 -5.89
C VAL A 79 13.42 -7.25 -6.86
N GLU A 80 14.70 -7.24 -6.52
CA GLU A 80 15.77 -6.87 -7.46
C GLU A 80 15.83 -7.84 -8.64
N SER A 81 15.86 -9.16 -8.38
CA SER A 81 15.84 -10.16 -9.44
C SER A 81 14.58 -10.05 -10.32
N LEU A 82 13.42 -9.74 -9.75
CA LEU A 82 12.20 -9.46 -10.53
C LEU A 82 12.36 -8.24 -11.45
N ARG A 83 13.09 -7.20 -11.03
CA ARG A 83 13.38 -6.04 -11.90
C ARG A 83 14.28 -6.43 -13.06
N GLU A 84 15.32 -7.23 -12.81
CA GLU A 84 16.23 -7.71 -13.85
C GLU A 84 15.51 -8.56 -14.89
N VAL A 85 14.66 -9.48 -14.44
CA VAL A 85 13.81 -10.28 -15.32
C VAL A 85 12.86 -9.39 -16.12
N ALA A 86 12.20 -8.42 -15.47
CA ALA A 86 11.29 -7.51 -16.15
C ALA A 86 11.99 -6.64 -17.21
N ALA A 87 13.19 -6.17 -16.93
CA ALA A 87 14.00 -5.41 -17.88
C ALA A 87 14.42 -6.27 -19.08
N THR A 88 14.93 -7.48 -18.81
CA THR A 88 15.43 -8.41 -19.83
C THR A 88 14.33 -8.90 -20.76
N ALA A 89 13.15 -9.23 -20.21
CA ALA A 89 12.01 -9.74 -20.96
C ALA A 89 11.05 -8.62 -21.44
N ALA A 90 11.42 -7.34 -21.28
CA ALA A 90 10.60 -6.18 -21.64
C ALA A 90 9.17 -6.19 -21.05
N LEU A 91 9.03 -6.65 -19.80
CA LEU A 91 7.77 -6.66 -19.05
C LEU A 91 7.46 -5.26 -18.53
N LEU A 92 6.92 -4.41 -19.39
CA LEU A 92 6.81 -2.97 -19.14
C LEU A 92 5.85 -2.62 -17.98
N PRO A 93 4.63 -3.19 -17.86
CA PRO A 93 3.78 -2.98 -16.68
C PRO A 93 4.48 -3.30 -15.36
N LEU A 94 5.16 -4.45 -15.27
CA LEU A 94 5.91 -4.84 -14.07
C LEU A 94 7.10 -3.91 -13.82
N GLY A 95 7.87 -3.58 -14.85
CA GLY A 95 9.01 -2.68 -14.76
C GLY A 95 8.62 -1.30 -14.20
N ARG A 96 7.44 -0.79 -14.58
CA ARG A 96 6.90 0.46 -14.01
C ARG A 96 6.46 0.31 -12.56
N LEU A 97 5.89 -0.83 -12.17
CA LEU A 97 5.51 -1.10 -10.78
C LEU A 97 6.75 -1.10 -9.87
N LEU A 98 7.81 -1.81 -10.28
CA LEU A 98 9.01 -2.01 -9.48
C LEU A 98 10.04 -0.89 -9.61
N ARG A 99 9.71 0.17 -10.36
CA ARG A 99 10.59 1.32 -10.56
C ARG A 99 10.90 1.98 -9.22
N ARG A 100 12.19 2.08 -8.90
CA ARG A 100 12.64 2.82 -7.72
C ARG A 100 12.45 4.32 -7.95
N PRO A 101 11.64 5.03 -7.14
CA PRO A 101 11.68 6.48 -7.15
C PRO A 101 13.08 6.93 -6.68
N ARG A 102 13.64 7.95 -7.33
CA ARG A 102 14.90 8.56 -6.87
C ARG A 102 14.66 9.08 -5.46
N ARG A 103 15.41 8.55 -4.48
CA ARG A 103 15.35 9.04 -3.09
C ARG A 103 15.71 10.53 -3.09
N GLY A 104 14.73 11.37 -2.79
CA GLY A 104 15.02 12.75 -2.37
C GLY A 104 15.72 12.69 -1.02
N GLN A 105 16.86 13.37 -0.90
CA GLN A 105 17.69 13.39 0.31
C GLN A 105 16.90 13.93 1.54
N ASP A 106 15.87 14.73 1.32
CA ASP A 106 15.11 15.49 2.34
C ASP A 106 14.24 14.67 3.32
N ALA A 107 14.07 13.35 3.11
CA ALA A 107 13.17 12.53 3.93
C ALA A 107 13.83 11.93 5.18
N ARG A 108 15.16 11.76 5.17
CA ARG A 108 15.87 11.08 6.27
C ARG A 108 16.09 11.94 7.52
N GLU A 109 16.05 13.26 7.39
CA GLU A 109 16.46 14.18 8.46
C GLU A 109 15.35 14.56 9.46
N ARG A 110 14.08 14.17 9.23
CA ARG A 110 12.92 14.65 10.02
C ARG A 110 12.38 13.66 11.07
N ASN A 111 13.12 12.63 11.40
CA ASN A 111 12.69 11.57 12.33
C ASN A 111 13.36 11.62 13.70
N THR A 112 13.47 12.82 14.29
CA THR A 112 13.65 12.92 15.74
C THR A 112 12.26 12.75 16.39
N SER A 113 12.04 11.62 17.05
CA SER A 113 10.82 11.39 17.83
C SER A 113 10.71 12.45 18.93
N ASP A 114 9.78 13.40 18.80
CA ASP A 114 9.47 14.35 19.86
C ASP A 114 8.88 13.58 21.06
N GLU A 115 9.68 13.43 22.12
CA GLU A 115 9.33 12.66 23.32
C GLU A 115 8.03 13.15 23.98
N ARG A 116 7.67 14.42 23.77
CA ARG A 116 6.43 15.04 24.27
C ARG A 116 5.16 14.40 23.72
N LEU A 117 5.26 13.66 22.62
CA LEU A 117 4.13 13.08 21.90
C LEU A 117 3.90 11.61 22.26
N LEU A 118 4.74 11.05 23.13
CA LEU A 118 4.68 9.67 23.57
C LEU A 118 3.63 9.46 24.67
N ALA A 119 3.08 8.25 24.72
CA ALA A 119 2.09 7.89 25.73
C ALA A 119 2.66 8.01 27.16
N THR A 120 1.81 8.47 28.06
CA THR A 120 2.14 8.80 29.44
C THR A 120 1.37 7.88 30.39
N SER A 121 1.98 7.53 31.53
CA SER A 121 1.29 6.82 32.62
C SER A 121 0.17 7.68 33.23
N ALA A 122 -0.67 7.08 34.07
CA ALA A 122 -1.65 7.81 34.87
C ALA A 122 -1.02 8.89 35.78
N THR A 123 0.27 8.77 36.08
CA THR A 123 1.03 9.70 36.93
C THR A 123 1.79 10.78 36.14
N GLY A 124 1.60 10.90 34.82
CA GLY A 124 2.28 11.93 34.03
C GLY A 124 3.69 11.56 33.54
N ARG A 125 4.16 10.33 33.80
CA ARG A 125 5.48 9.85 33.36
C ARG A 125 5.44 9.29 31.93
N VAL A 126 6.39 9.69 31.08
CA VAL A 126 6.55 9.09 29.73
C VAL A 126 6.82 7.59 29.86
N LEU A 127 6.01 6.78 29.17
CA LEU A 127 6.17 5.33 29.17
C LEU A 127 7.42 4.94 28.36
N THR A 128 8.16 3.94 28.84
CA THR A 128 9.27 3.33 28.10
C THR A 128 8.75 2.61 26.85
N LEU A 129 9.62 2.33 25.89
CA LEU A 129 9.25 1.58 24.69
C LEU A 129 8.66 0.20 25.03
N GLY A 130 9.21 -0.49 26.04
CA GLY A 130 8.69 -1.78 26.51
C GLY A 130 7.26 -1.68 27.03
N GLU A 131 6.98 -0.66 27.86
CA GLU A 131 5.64 -0.39 28.40
C GLU A 131 4.65 -0.04 27.28
N ARG A 132 5.03 0.83 26.34
CA ARG A 132 4.16 1.20 25.20
C ARG A 132 3.85 0.00 24.30
N ARG A 133 4.84 -0.86 24.03
CA ARG A 133 4.64 -2.12 23.29
C ARG A 133 3.68 -3.06 24.02
N ALA A 134 3.84 -3.22 25.33
CA ALA A 134 2.96 -4.06 26.14
C ALA A 134 1.52 -3.53 26.14
N LEU A 135 1.35 -2.21 26.34
CA LEU A 135 0.06 -1.54 26.34
C LEU A 135 -0.67 -1.67 24.99
N ALA A 136 0.07 -1.58 23.87
CA ALA A 136 -0.48 -1.70 22.52
C ALA A 136 -1.07 -3.09 22.19
N ARG A 137 -0.67 -4.15 22.90
CA ARG A 137 -1.18 -5.51 22.64
C ARG A 137 -2.64 -5.68 23.04
N ARG A 138 -3.09 -5.04 24.12
CA ARG A 138 -4.48 -5.10 24.65
C ARG A 138 -4.88 -3.79 25.34
N PRO A 139 -4.94 -2.66 24.62
CA PRO A 139 -5.25 -1.37 25.21
C PRO A 139 -6.74 -1.29 25.58
N SER A 140 -7.02 -0.57 26.67
CA SER A 140 -8.31 0.09 26.87
C SER A 140 -8.52 1.15 25.78
N ARG A 141 -9.74 1.67 25.58
CA ARG A 141 -9.95 2.71 24.56
C ARG A 141 -9.11 3.96 24.82
N ALA A 142 -9.02 4.40 26.08
CA ALA A 142 -8.17 5.53 26.48
C ALA A 142 -6.67 5.28 26.21
N ALA A 143 -6.18 4.08 26.52
CA ALA A 143 -4.80 3.70 26.21
C ALA A 143 -4.55 3.66 24.70
N LEU A 144 -5.51 3.17 23.91
CA LEU A 144 -5.42 3.12 22.45
C LEU A 144 -5.27 4.52 21.89
N ASP A 145 -6.16 5.45 22.26
CA ASP A 145 -6.13 6.83 21.78
C ASP A 145 -4.81 7.55 22.15
N SER A 146 -4.22 7.25 23.30
CA SER A 146 -2.89 7.76 23.67
C SER A 146 -1.75 7.22 22.78
N LEU A 147 -1.87 5.96 22.35
CA LEU A 147 -0.84 5.27 21.57
C LEU A 147 -0.93 5.54 20.06
N LEU A 148 -2.05 6.06 19.54
CA LEU A 148 -2.18 6.41 18.11
C LEU A 148 -1.15 7.46 17.64
N ARG A 149 -0.53 8.18 18.58
CA ARG A 149 0.51 9.17 18.31
C ARG A 149 1.93 8.63 18.46
N ASP A 150 2.10 7.33 18.73
CA ASP A 150 3.42 6.73 18.90
C ASP A 150 4.12 6.59 17.53
N PRO A 151 5.32 7.17 17.34
CA PRO A 151 6.06 7.06 16.09
C PRO A 151 6.72 5.69 15.90
N HIS A 152 6.85 4.89 16.97
CA HIS A 152 7.73 3.73 16.96
C HIS A 152 7.12 2.55 16.19
N PRO A 153 7.80 1.98 15.18
CA PRO A 153 7.24 0.95 14.30
C PRO A 153 6.73 -0.29 15.05
N LEU A 154 7.43 -0.73 16.11
CA LEU A 154 6.97 -1.87 16.91
C LEU A 154 5.67 -1.62 17.69
N VAL A 155 5.41 -0.37 18.11
CA VAL A 155 4.16 -0.01 18.77
C VAL A 155 3.05 0.03 17.73
N VAL A 156 3.30 0.68 16.59
CA VAL A 156 2.39 0.73 15.45
C VAL A 156 2.00 -0.68 14.97
N ARG A 157 2.96 -1.60 14.81
CA ARG A 157 2.68 -3.01 14.46
C ARG A 157 1.71 -3.67 15.44
N ASN A 158 1.94 -3.50 16.75
CA ASN A 158 1.05 -4.07 17.77
C ASN A 158 -0.36 -3.45 17.71
N LEU A 159 -0.45 -2.13 17.49
CA LEU A 159 -1.72 -1.43 17.33
C LEU A 159 -2.49 -1.94 16.11
N LEU A 160 -1.82 -2.08 14.96
CA LEU A 160 -2.46 -2.49 13.71
C LEU A 160 -3.05 -3.91 13.78
N GLY A 161 -2.46 -4.80 14.58
CA GLY A 161 -2.99 -6.13 14.89
C GLY A 161 -4.12 -6.14 15.93
N ASN A 162 -4.46 -5.00 16.52
CA ASN A 162 -5.49 -4.93 17.55
C ASN A 162 -6.91 -5.06 16.93
N PRO A 163 -7.80 -5.90 17.50
CA PRO A 163 -9.16 -6.05 16.99
C PRO A 163 -10.08 -4.85 17.29
N ARG A 164 -9.73 -3.99 18.25
CA ARG A 164 -10.49 -2.77 18.60
C ARG A 164 -10.07 -1.54 17.80
N LEU A 165 -9.00 -1.63 17.03
CA LEU A 165 -8.55 -0.53 16.18
C LEU A 165 -9.53 -0.38 15.01
N THR A 166 -10.01 0.85 14.78
CA THR A 166 -10.94 1.16 13.70
C THR A 166 -10.22 1.72 12.48
N GLU A 167 -10.90 1.74 11.33
CA GLU A 167 -10.37 2.36 10.11
C GLU A 167 -10.07 3.85 10.31
N ASP A 168 -10.93 4.57 11.04
CA ASP A 168 -10.72 5.99 11.34
C ASP A 168 -9.51 6.20 12.25
N ASP A 169 -9.23 5.29 13.19
CA ASP A 169 -7.98 5.34 13.97
C ASP A 169 -6.74 5.23 13.07
N VAL A 170 -6.77 4.32 12.09
CA VAL A 170 -5.66 4.13 11.13
C VAL A 170 -5.51 5.34 10.21
N ILE A 171 -6.63 5.92 9.75
CA ILE A 171 -6.62 7.15 8.97
C ILE A 171 -6.01 8.30 9.79
N ARG A 172 -6.38 8.44 11.07
CA ARG A 172 -5.76 9.45 11.97
C ARG A 172 -4.25 9.26 12.09
N MET A 173 -3.78 8.02 12.20
CA MET A 173 -2.34 7.70 12.22
C MET A 173 -1.66 8.07 10.89
N ALA A 174 -2.25 7.69 9.75
CA ALA A 174 -1.69 7.90 8.41
C ALA A 174 -1.77 9.36 7.94
N ALA A 175 -2.76 10.14 8.39
CA ALA A 175 -2.97 11.54 8.00
C ALA A 175 -2.09 12.53 8.78
N ARG A 176 -1.36 12.06 9.79
CA ARG A 176 -0.58 12.91 10.71
C ARG A 176 0.42 13.79 9.96
N ARG A 177 0.54 15.04 10.43
CA ARG A 177 1.54 16.03 9.99
C ARG A 177 2.19 16.67 11.24
N PRO A 178 3.53 16.68 11.39
CA PRO A 178 4.50 16.01 10.52
C PRO A 178 4.31 14.48 10.52
N ALA A 179 4.63 13.86 9.39
CA ALA A 179 4.44 12.43 9.19
C ALA A 179 5.45 11.60 9.97
N TYR A 180 5.00 10.45 10.48
CA TYR A 180 5.89 9.41 10.98
C TYR A 180 6.09 8.37 9.88
N ILE A 181 7.26 8.43 9.26
CA ILE A 181 7.58 7.65 8.06
C ILE A 181 7.43 6.15 8.34
N GLU A 182 7.96 5.67 9.47
CA GLU A 182 7.88 4.28 9.89
C GLU A 182 6.44 3.86 10.11
N ALA A 183 5.61 4.70 10.76
CA ALA A 183 4.21 4.40 10.97
C ALA A 183 3.44 4.25 9.64
N ILE A 184 3.68 5.17 8.69
CA ILE A 184 3.10 5.09 7.35
C ILE A 184 3.54 3.81 6.63
N CYS A 185 4.82 3.46 6.72
CA CYS A 185 5.35 2.24 6.13
C CYS A 185 4.71 0.98 6.73
N GLU A 186 4.51 0.94 8.04
CA GLU A 186 3.83 -0.17 8.72
C GLU A 186 2.36 -0.28 8.30
N ILE A 187 1.64 0.84 8.19
CA ILE A 187 0.24 0.87 7.71
C ILE A 187 0.15 0.35 6.26
N ALA A 188 1.03 0.84 5.39
CA ALA A 188 1.05 0.47 3.97
C ALA A 188 1.40 -1.01 3.72
N ARG A 189 2.16 -1.64 4.63
CA ARG A 189 2.53 -3.06 4.58
C ARG A 189 1.58 -3.97 5.34
N HIS A 190 0.60 -3.44 6.07
CA HIS A 190 -0.28 -4.28 6.87
C HIS A 190 -1.31 -5.02 5.99
N PRO A 191 -1.46 -6.36 6.11
CA PRO A 191 -2.31 -7.17 5.24
C PRO A 191 -3.79 -6.77 5.29
N ARG A 192 -4.27 -6.30 6.43
CA ARG A 192 -5.65 -5.80 6.60
C ARG A 192 -5.86 -4.36 6.14
N TRP A 193 -5.01 -3.43 6.59
CA TRP A 193 -5.27 -1.99 6.47
C TRP A 193 -4.90 -1.41 5.11
N SER A 194 -3.84 -1.93 4.47
CA SER A 194 -3.44 -1.53 3.11
C SER A 194 -4.52 -1.79 2.04
N GLN A 195 -5.41 -2.74 2.32
CA GLN A 195 -6.50 -3.13 1.42
C GLN A 195 -7.67 -2.14 1.48
N ARG A 196 -7.76 -1.31 2.53
CA ARG A 196 -8.84 -0.34 2.70
C ARG A 196 -8.60 0.88 1.80
N PRO A 197 -9.54 1.23 0.90
CA PRO A 197 -9.36 2.36 -0.03
C PRO A 197 -9.10 3.70 0.68
N ARG A 198 -9.82 4.00 1.77
CA ARG A 198 -9.63 5.28 2.50
C ARG A 198 -8.25 5.36 3.15
N VAL A 199 -7.78 4.28 3.76
CA VAL A 199 -6.42 4.20 4.34
C VAL A 199 -5.37 4.39 3.24
N ARG A 200 -5.52 3.68 2.12
CA ARG A 200 -4.61 3.79 0.97
C ARG A 200 -4.55 5.22 0.42
N MET A 201 -5.71 5.84 0.21
CA MET A 201 -5.80 7.20 -0.27
C MET A 201 -5.12 8.18 0.70
N THR A 202 -5.35 7.99 2.00
CA THR A 202 -4.72 8.79 3.06
C THR A 202 -3.19 8.69 3.02
N VAL A 203 -2.65 7.48 2.84
CA VAL A 203 -1.20 7.27 2.68
C VAL A 203 -0.69 7.95 1.41
N VAL A 204 -1.36 7.78 0.26
CA VAL A 204 -0.92 8.39 -1.01
C VAL A 204 -0.93 9.91 -0.94
N GLN A 205 -1.91 10.50 -0.24
CA GLN A 205 -2.05 11.95 -0.12
C GLN A 205 -1.18 12.59 0.96
N ASN A 206 -0.57 11.82 1.87
CA ASN A 206 0.27 12.40 2.91
C ASN A 206 1.60 12.92 2.29
N PRO A 207 1.93 14.23 2.43
CA PRO A 207 3.16 14.81 1.88
C PRO A 207 4.44 14.18 2.41
N GLY A 208 4.40 13.61 3.62
CA GLY A 208 5.51 12.92 4.25
C GLY A 208 5.57 11.42 3.96
N SER A 209 4.66 10.87 3.16
CA SER A 209 4.76 9.49 2.71
C SER A 209 5.99 9.30 1.80
N PRO A 210 6.84 8.30 2.06
CA PRO A 210 7.93 7.98 1.15
C PRO A 210 7.40 7.67 -0.24
N ALA A 211 8.03 8.23 -1.28
CA ALA A 211 7.65 7.96 -2.66
C ALA A 211 7.72 6.45 -2.98
N GLU A 212 8.67 5.73 -2.37
CA GLU A 212 8.81 4.27 -2.49
C GLU A 212 7.60 3.48 -1.98
N ILE A 213 6.77 4.07 -1.12
CA ILE A 213 5.50 3.51 -0.66
C ILE A 213 4.32 4.09 -1.44
N ALA A 214 4.26 5.42 -1.59
CA ALA A 214 3.10 6.08 -2.19
C ALA A 214 2.95 5.79 -3.69
N VAL A 215 4.04 5.81 -4.47
CA VAL A 215 3.97 5.63 -5.94
C VAL A 215 3.41 4.24 -6.32
N PRO A 216 3.85 3.11 -5.73
CA PRO A 216 3.22 1.83 -6.02
C PRO A 216 1.73 1.77 -5.67
N LEU A 217 1.31 2.41 -4.57
CA LEU A 217 -0.10 2.43 -4.15
C LEU A 217 -1.01 3.21 -5.11
N VAL A 218 -0.49 4.18 -5.87
CA VAL A 218 -1.23 4.89 -6.92
C VAL A 218 -1.87 3.91 -7.92
N ARG A 219 -1.19 2.79 -8.23
CA ARG A 219 -1.67 1.78 -9.19
C ARG A 219 -2.97 1.08 -8.78
N LEU A 220 -3.29 1.14 -7.49
CA LEU A 220 -4.48 0.52 -6.92
C LEU A 220 -5.70 1.46 -6.91
N LEU A 221 -5.49 2.76 -7.15
CA LEU A 221 -6.53 3.78 -7.08
C LEU A 221 -7.49 3.70 -8.27
N ILE A 222 -8.73 4.14 -8.10
CA ILE A 222 -9.71 4.32 -9.19
C ILE A 222 -9.52 5.67 -9.89
N ARG A 223 -10.15 5.86 -11.06
CA ARG A 223 -9.98 7.09 -11.86
C ARG A 223 -10.27 8.39 -11.07
N PRO A 224 -11.37 8.51 -10.30
CA PRO A 224 -11.62 9.72 -9.50
C PRO A 224 -10.52 10.01 -8.48
N GLU A 225 -10.03 8.97 -7.80
CA GLU A 225 -8.92 9.09 -6.84
C GLU A 225 -7.62 9.52 -7.53
N LEU A 226 -7.33 8.96 -8.70
CA LEU A 226 -6.16 9.38 -9.49
C LEU A 226 -6.23 10.85 -9.90
N MET A 227 -7.40 11.33 -10.34
CA MET A 227 -7.61 12.74 -10.67
C MET A 227 -7.37 13.63 -9.45
N GLN A 228 -7.88 13.22 -8.29
CA GLN A 228 -7.68 13.94 -7.03
C GLN A 228 -6.19 14.00 -6.64
N VAL A 229 -5.45 12.89 -6.75
CA VAL A 229 -4.00 12.86 -6.45
C VAL A 229 -3.20 13.72 -7.42
N ALA A 230 -3.52 13.64 -8.73
CA ALA A 230 -2.81 14.42 -9.75
C ALA A 230 -2.96 15.94 -9.54
N ALA A 231 -4.12 16.39 -9.05
CA ALA A 231 -4.43 17.79 -8.81
C ALA A 231 -3.96 18.33 -7.44
N ALA A 232 -3.65 17.46 -6.47
CA ALA A 232 -3.38 17.87 -5.08
C ALA A 232 -1.99 18.50 -4.90
N SER A 233 -1.90 19.82 -4.75
CA SER A 233 -0.63 20.56 -4.73
C SER A 233 0.30 20.23 -3.55
N ASP A 234 -0.23 19.72 -2.44
CA ASP A 234 0.53 19.30 -1.26
C ASP A 234 1.15 17.90 -1.40
N VAL A 235 0.67 17.08 -2.35
CA VAL A 235 1.21 15.75 -2.63
C VAL A 235 2.55 15.85 -3.38
N PRO A 236 3.56 15.01 -3.07
CA PRO A 236 4.87 15.10 -3.71
C PRO A 236 4.79 14.95 -5.23
N ARG A 237 5.56 15.75 -5.97
CA ARG A 237 5.54 15.80 -7.46
C ARG A 237 5.64 14.42 -8.10
N GLN A 238 6.47 13.52 -7.55
CA GLN A 238 6.65 12.16 -8.07
C GLN A 238 5.35 11.33 -8.02
N VAL A 239 4.57 11.48 -6.94
CA VAL A 239 3.29 10.77 -6.76
C VAL A 239 2.24 11.33 -7.70
N ARG A 240 2.17 12.66 -7.86
CA ARG A 240 1.26 13.32 -8.82
C ARG A 240 1.56 12.93 -10.25
N ALA A 241 2.85 12.91 -10.62
CA ALA A 241 3.29 12.49 -11.95
C ALA A 241 2.91 11.03 -12.23
N ALA A 242 3.09 10.13 -11.25
CA ALA A 242 2.66 8.73 -11.38
C ALA A 242 1.14 8.60 -11.56
N ALA A 243 0.34 9.42 -10.86
CA ALA A 243 -1.11 9.44 -11.01
C ALA A 243 -1.54 9.96 -12.39
N ALA A 244 -0.92 11.04 -12.88
CA ALA A 244 -1.16 11.59 -14.21
C ALA A 244 -0.79 10.58 -15.32
N GLU A 245 0.39 9.97 -15.24
CA GLU A 245 0.83 8.94 -16.18
C GLU A 245 -0.15 7.76 -16.23
N LEU A 246 -0.66 7.32 -15.07
CA LEU A 246 -1.64 6.24 -15.03
C LEU A 246 -3.02 6.63 -15.58
N LEU A 247 -3.42 7.90 -15.43
CA LEU A 247 -4.66 8.42 -16.03
C LEU A 247 -4.62 8.42 -17.55
N GLU A 248 -3.47 8.76 -18.14
CA GLU A 248 -3.25 8.74 -19.59
C GLU A 248 -3.33 7.32 -20.17
N ARG A 249 -2.81 6.33 -19.43
CA ARG A 249 -2.83 4.92 -19.83
C ARG A 249 -4.20 4.25 -19.66
N ARG A 250 -5.05 4.79 -18.79
CA ARG A 250 -6.38 4.24 -18.51
C ARG A 250 -7.38 4.66 -19.58
N PRO A 251 -8.21 3.73 -20.08
CA PRO A 251 -9.29 4.11 -20.98
C PRO A 251 -10.23 5.12 -20.29
N PRO A 252 -10.76 6.11 -21.04
CA PRO A 252 -11.74 7.04 -20.49
C PRO A 252 -12.98 6.28 -20.02
N LEU A 253 -13.67 6.82 -19.02
CA LEU A 253 -14.97 6.28 -18.62
C LEU A 253 -15.89 6.31 -19.84
N ARG A 254 -16.50 5.17 -20.18
CA ARG A 254 -17.55 5.14 -21.19
C ARG A 254 -18.71 5.96 -20.63
N VAL A 255 -18.85 7.19 -21.11
CA VAL A 255 -20.06 7.98 -20.87
C VAL A 255 -21.19 7.19 -21.50
N ARG A 256 -22.09 6.62 -20.68
CA ARG A 256 -23.34 6.08 -21.21
C ARG A 256 -24.09 7.27 -21.78
N SER A 257 -24.05 7.43 -23.09
CA SER A 257 -24.93 8.36 -23.81
C SER A 257 -26.34 8.00 -23.39
N ARG A 258 -26.99 8.90 -22.64
CA ARG A 258 -28.44 8.81 -22.43
C ARG A 258 -29.03 8.85 -23.83
N VAL A 259 -29.54 7.71 -24.29
CA VAL A 259 -30.35 7.64 -25.49
C VAL A 259 -31.56 8.53 -25.20
N SER A 260 -31.59 9.70 -25.82
CA SER A 260 -32.79 10.52 -25.90
C SER A 260 -33.84 9.68 -26.62
N LEU A 261 -34.90 9.28 -25.91
CA LEU A 261 -36.10 8.76 -26.56
C LEU A 261 -36.72 9.92 -27.37
N PRO A 262 -37.02 9.75 -28.66
CA PRO A 262 -37.81 10.73 -29.39
C PRO A 262 -39.25 10.76 -28.84
N GLN A 263 -39.85 11.94 -29.01
CA GLN A 263 -41.04 12.49 -28.34
C GLN A 263 -42.27 11.57 -28.27
#